data_AF-A0A429MIQ6-F1
#
_entry.id   AF-A0A429MIQ6-F1
#
_cell.length_a   1.000
_cell.length_b   1.000
_cell.length_c   1.000
_cell.angle_alpha   90.00
_cell.angle_beta   90.00
_cell.angle_gamma   90.00
#
_symmetry.space_group_name_H-M   'P 1'
#
loop_
_entity.id
_entity.type
_entity.pdbx_description
1 polymer ?
#
loop_
_entity_poly.entity_id
_entity_poly.type
_entity_poly.pdbx_seq_one_letter_code
_entity_poly.pdbx_strand_id
1 'polypeptide(L)' 'DFMNLLFEVVSAACTVGLSRGITPDLHNGSLFILSLLMFAGRLGPLTLAYLIATPKKSRLKHPQANIQIG' A
#
# COMPACT_ATOMS: atom_id res chain seq x y z
N ASP A 1 9.84 20.42 6.48
CA ASP A 1 9.75 19.50 7.64
C ASP A 1 9.44 18.07 7.22
N PHE A 2 10.17 17.10 7.78
CA PHE A 2 9.95 15.66 7.56
C PHE A 2 8.50 15.23 7.89
N MET A 3 7.92 15.77 8.96
CA MET A 3 6.56 15.47 9.38
C MET A 3 5.50 15.87 8.34
N ASN A 4 5.71 16.94 7.58
CA ASN A 4 4.79 17.35 6.51
C ASN A 4 4.82 16.31 5.39
N LEU A 5 6.02 15.90 4.96
CA LEU A 5 6.21 14.92 3.89
C LEU A 5 5.62 13.55 4.26
N LEU A 6 5.88 13.07 5.48
CA LEU A 6 5.36 11.78 5.95
C LEU A 6 3.83 11.76 5.95
N PHE A 7 3.19 12.85 6.36
CA PHE A 7 1.73 12.95 6.33
C PHE A 7 1.16 13.00 4.92
N GLU A 8 1.85 13.66 3.98
CA GLU A 8 1.43 13.63 2.59
C GLU A 8 1.50 12.23 1.99
N VAL A 9 2.61 11.52 2.22
CA VAL A 9 2.80 10.14 1.74
C VAL A 9 1.73 9.22 2.33
N VAL A 10 1.47 9.31 3.64
CA VAL A 10 0.44 8.48 4.31
C VAL A 10 -0.97 8.85 3.81
N SER A 11 -1.28 10.13 3.65
CA SER A 11 -2.57 10.61 3.12
C SER A 11 -2.80 10.14 1.69
N ALA A 12 -1.78 10.20 0.84
CA ALA A 12 -1.82 9.68 -0.53
C ALA A 12 -1.98 8.16 -0.55
N ALA A 13 -1.20 7.41 0.24
CA ALA A 13 -1.27 5.95 0.33
C ALA A 13 -2.63 5.43 0.80
N CYS A 14 -3.30 6.15 1.69
CA CYS A 14 -4.63 5.79 2.19
C CYS A 14 -5.76 6.45 1.37
N THR A 15 -5.46 7.22 0.32
CA THR A 15 -6.43 8.00 -0.47
C THR A 15 -7.31 8.93 0.36
N VAL A 16 -6.75 9.53 1.41
CA VAL A 16 -7.47 10.43 2.33
C VAL A 16 -7.72 11.80 1.69
N GLY A 17 -6.83 12.25 0.80
CA GLY A 17 -6.98 13.49 0.03
C GLY A 17 -6.65 14.77 0.80
N LEU A 18 -6.09 14.66 2.00
CA LEU A 18 -5.64 15.80 2.79
C LEU A 18 -4.17 16.14 2.50
N SER A 19 -3.88 17.42 2.31
CA SER A 19 -2.51 17.92 2.10
C SER A 19 -2.20 19.04 3.08
N ARG A 20 -0.95 19.13 3.53
CA ARG A 20 -0.45 20.27 4.31
C ARG A 20 0.11 21.39 3.43
N GLY A 21 -0.22 21.40 2.14
CA GLY A 21 0.11 22.48 1.21
C GLY A 21 1.50 22.38 0.58
N ILE A 22 2.18 21.24 0.70
CA ILE A 22 3.48 20.98 0.06
C ILE A 22 3.34 20.44 -1.37
N THR A 23 2.21 19.79 -1.70
CA THR A 23 1.92 19.22 -3.04
C THR A 23 2.24 20.14 -4.22
N PRO A 24 1.92 21.47 -4.21
CA PRO A 24 2.23 22.35 -5.33
C PRO A 24 3.71 22.70 -5.48
N ASP A 25 4.51 22.56 -4.42
CA ASP A 25 5.96 22.85 -4.43
C ASP A 25 6.82 21.60 -4.69
N LEU A 26 6.19 20.45 -4.91
CA LEU A 26 6.88 19.20 -5.21
C LEU A 26 7.38 19.16 -6.66
N HIS A 27 8.62 18.71 -6.85
CA HIS A 27 9.23 18.49 -8.16
C HIS A 27 8.42 17.48 -9.01
N ASN A 28 8.42 17.61 -10.34
CA ASN A 28 7.59 16.78 -11.22
C ASN A 28 7.77 15.26 -10.99
N GLY A 29 8.97 14.82 -10.61
CA GLY A 29 9.25 13.43 -10.27
C GLY A 29 8.54 12.94 -9.00
N SER A 30 8.48 13.75 -7.94
CA SER A 30 7.78 13.37 -6.70
C SER A 30 6.27 13.41 -6.86
N LEU A 31 5.75 14.31 -7.71
CA LEU A 31 4.33 14.34 -8.07
C LEU A 31 3.86 13.06 -8.76
N PHE A 32 4.71 12.49 -9.63
CA PHE A 32 4.43 11.22 -10.31
C PHE A 32 4.36 10.05 -9.32
N ILE A 33 5.32 9.98 -8.39
CA ILE A 33 5.34 8.95 -7.34
C ILE A 33 4.11 9.07 -6.44
N LEU A 34 3.73 10.29 -6.06
CA LEU A 34 2.55 10.55 -5.23
C LEU A 34 1.26 10.11 -5.92
N SER A 35 1.14 10.38 -7.23
CA SER A 35 0.00 9.94 -8.04
C SER A 35 -0.09 8.41 -8.12
N LEU A 36 1.05 7.73 -8.28
CA LEU A 36 1.13 6.26 -8.30
C LEU A 36 0.77 5.67 -6.93
N LEU A 37 1.16 6.35 -5.85
CA LEU A 37 0.81 5.96 -4.48
C LEU A 37 -0.69 6.09 -4.20
N MET A 38 -1.35 7.16 -4.69
CA MET A 38 -2.81 7.29 -4.63
C MET A 38 -3.52 6.18 -5.41
N PHE A 39 -3.00 5.82 -6.58
CA PHE A 39 -3.54 4.72 -7.37
C PHE A 39 -3.40 3.38 -6.64
N ALA A 40 -2.22 3.08 -6.07
CA ALA A 40 -1.99 1.88 -5.27
C ALA A 40 -2.88 1.83 -4.03
N GLY A 41 -3.04 2.96 -3.34
CA GLY A 41 -3.97 3.11 -2.22
C GLY A 41 -5.41 2.78 -2.59
N ARG A 42 -5.86 3.22 -3.77
CA ARG A 42 -7.22 2.93 -4.26
C ARG A 42 -7.42 1.49 -4.71
N LEU A 43 -6.42 0.82 -5.29
CA LEU A 43 -6.45 -0.63 -5.56
C LEU A 43 -6.60 -1.42 -4.26
N GLY A 44 -6.09 -0.86 -3.16
CA GLY A 44 -6.15 -1.44 -1.84
C GLY A 44 -5.04 -2.45 -1.60
N PRO A 45 -4.62 -2.62 -0.33
CA PRO A 45 -3.51 -3.50 0.03
C PRO A 45 -3.78 -4.96 -0.33
N LEU A 46 -5.05 -5.40 -0.35
CA LEU A 46 -5.41 -6.77 -0.70
C LEU A 46 -5.13 -7.09 -2.17
N THR A 47 -5.48 -6.18 -3.08
CA THR A 47 -5.25 -6.36 -4.53
C THR A 47 -3.76 -6.33 -4.84
N LEU A 48 -3.02 -5.42 -4.20
CA LEU A 48 -1.57 -5.36 -4.33
C LEU A 48 -0.90 -6.62 -3.77
N ALA A 49 -1.35 -7.09 -2.61
CA ALA A 49 -0.91 -8.35 -2.04
C ALA A 49 -1.19 -9.53 -2.97
N TYR A 50 -2.33 -9.55 -3.67
CA TYR A 50 -2.68 -10.58 -4.65
C TYR A 50 -1.83 -10.52 -5.93
N LEU A 51 -1.43 -9.32 -6.38
CA LEU A 51 -0.54 -9.15 -7.54
C LEU A 51 0.88 -9.66 -7.24
N ILE A 52 1.35 -9.44 -6.01
CA ILE A 52 2.68 -9.89 -5.56
C ILE A 52 2.65 -11.37 -5.15
N ALA A 53 1.57 -11.81 -4.51
CA ALA A 53 1.40 -13.20 -4.14
C ALA A 53 1.25 -14.03 -5.42
N THR A 54 2.14 -15.01 -5.60
CA THR A 54 1.93 -16.06 -6.59
C THR A 54 1.07 -17.14 -5.95
N PRO A 55 -0.24 -17.24 -6.26
CA PRO A 55 -1.09 -18.26 -5.66
C PRO A 55 -0.64 -19.65 -6.13
N LYS A 56 0.16 -20.35 -5.32
CA LYS A 56 0.41 -21.78 -5.52
C LYS A 56 -0.84 -22.55 -5.11
N LYS A 57 -1.64 -22.95 -6.10
CA LYS A 57 -2.68 -23.97 -5.90
C LYS A 57 -2.01 -25.30 -5.57
N SER A 58 -1.80 -25.57 -4.28
CA SER A 58 -1.42 -26.91 -3.85
C SER A 58 -2.61 -27.84 -4.08
N ARG A 59 -2.44 -28.85 -4.95
CA ARG A 59 -3.41 -29.94 -5.11
C ARG A 59 -3.19 -31.06 -4.09
N LEU A 60 -2.22 -30.91 -3.19
CA LEU A 60 -1.89 -31.88 -2.16
C LEU A 60 -2.62 -31.52 -0.87
N LYS A 61 -3.39 -32.47 -0.35
CA LYS A 61 -4.07 -32.34 0.94
C LYS A 61 -3.06 -32.65 2.04
N HIS A 62 -2.65 -31.65 2.81
CA HIS A 62 -1.77 -31.85 3.95
C HIS A 62 -2.53 -32.54 5.11
N PRO A 63 -1.90 -33.49 5.82
CA PRO A 63 -2.50 -34.12 6.99
C PRO A 63 -2.77 -33.08 8.08
N GLN A 64 -3.85 -33.25 8.83
CA GLN A 64 -4.20 -32.32 9.90
C GLN A 64 -3.22 -32.48 11.06
N ALA A 65 -2.40 -31.46 11.30
CA ALA A 65 -1.60 -31.33 12.51
C ALA A 65 -2.41 -30.49 13.51
N ASN A 66 -2.69 -31.06 14.68
CA ASN A 66 -3.33 -30.32 15.76
C ASN A 66 -2.27 -29.43 16.44
N ILE A 67 -2.31 -28.12 16.17
CA ILE A 67 -1.45 -27.14 16.82
C ILE A 67 -2.24 -26.53 17.97
N GLN A 68 -1.93 -26.89 19.22
CA GLN A 68 -2.47 -26.21 20.39
C GLN A 68 -1.85 -24.81 20.47
N ILE A 69 -2.64 -23.80 20.12
CA ILE A 69 -2.39 -22.43 20.55
C ILE A 69 -2.97 -22.29 21.95
N GLY A 70 -2.09 -22.20 22.94
CA GLY A 70 -2.42 -22.07 24.35
C GLY A 70 -3.19 -20.80 24.68
#